data_AF-A0A7L3BF22-F1
#
_entry.id   AF-A0A7L3BF22-F1
#
_cell.length_a   1.000
_cell.length_b   1.000
_cell.length_c   1.000
_cell.angle_alpha   90.00
_cell.angle_beta   90.00
_cell.angle_gamma   90.00
#
_symmetry.space_group_name_H-M   'P 1'
#
loop_
_entity.id
_entity.type
_entity.pdbx_description
1 polymer ?
#
loop_
_entity_poly.entity_id
_entity_poly.type
_entity_poly.pdbx_seq_one_letter_code
_entity_poly.pdbx_strand_id
1 'polypeptide(L)' 'DFFNRINLIYGTISDYCTEQSCPVMSGGPKYEYRWQDEHKYRKPTALSAPQYMNLLMDWIEVQINNEDIFPTNVGE' A
#
# COMPACT_ATOMS: atom_id res chain seq x y z
N ASP A 1 2.92 -14.00 4.90
CA ASP A 1 1.62 -14.61 4.50
C ASP A 1 0.53 -13.57 4.24
N PHE A 2 0.22 -12.69 5.20
CA PHE A 2 -0.87 -11.70 5.04
C PHE A 2 -0.72 -10.78 3.81
N PHE A 3 0.50 -10.26 3.56
CA PHE A 3 0.81 -9.46 2.38
C PHE A 3 0.44 -10.15 1.07
N ASN A 4 0.82 -11.42 0.91
CA ASN A 4 0.52 -12.21 -0.29
C ASN A 4 -0.99 -12.36 -0.50
N ARG A 5 -1.75 -12.55 0.58
CA ARG A 5 -3.22 -12.65 0.51
C ARG A 5 -3.85 -11.32 0.10
N ILE A 6 -3.38 -10.19 0.64
CA ILE A 6 -3.87 -8.87 0.23
C ILE A 6 -3.55 -8.63 -1.25
N ASN A 7 -2.33 -8.94 -1.70
CA ASN A 7 -1.94 -8.82 -3.11
C ASN A 7 -2.87 -9.61 -4.04
N LEU A 8 -3.17 -10.87 -3.68
CA LEU A 8 -4.10 -11.70 -4.44
C LEU A 8 -5.51 -11.09 -4.49
N ILE A 9 -6.04 -10.62 -3.35
CA ILE A 9 -7.37 -10.01 -3.30
C ILE A 9 -7.41 -8.73 -4.15
N TYR A 10 -6.42 -7.86 -3.98
CA TYR A 10 -6.35 -6.60 -4.73
C TYR A 10 -6.25 -6.85 -6.24
N GLY A 11 -5.50 -7.87 -6.66
CA GLY A 11 -5.39 -8.26 -8.07
C GLY A 11 -6.72 -8.71 -8.70
N THR A 12 -7.72 -9.10 -7.91
CA THR A 12 -9.07 -9.44 -8.44
C THR A 12 -9.97 -8.22 -8.66
N ILE A 13 -9.66 -7.08 -8.05
CA ILE A 13 -10.49 -5.86 -8.08
C ILE A 13 -9.80 -4.67 -8.75
N SER A 14 -8.49 -4.76 -9.03
CA SER A 14 -7.68 -3.66 -9.55
C SER A 14 -8.24 -3.08 -10.85
N ASP A 15 -8.82 -3.92 -11.71
CA ASP A 15 -9.40 -3.50 -12.99
C ASP A 15 -10.65 -2.63 -12.82
N TYR A 16 -11.32 -2.73 -11.67
CA TYR A 16 -12.54 -1.97 -11.35
C TYR A 16 -12.26 -0.74 -10.49
N CYS A 17 -11.14 -0.70 -9.77
CA CYS A 17 -10.77 0.43 -8.93
C CYS A 17 -9.80 1.36 -9.67
N THR A 18 -10.37 2.29 -10.43
CA THR A 18 -9.66 3.31 -11.19
C THR A 18 -9.64 4.63 -10.43
N GLU A 19 -8.88 5.62 -10.91
CA GLU A 19 -8.92 6.97 -10.34
C GLU A 19 -10.31 7.62 -10.42
N GLN A 20 -11.15 7.18 -11.38
CA GLN A 20 -12.51 7.71 -11.55
C GLN A 20 -13.52 6.99 -10.63
N SER A 21 -13.43 5.66 -10.49
CA SER A 21 -14.35 4.91 -9.62
C SER A 21 -13.96 5.00 -8.14
N CYS A 22 -12.67 5.13 -7.84
CA CYS A 22 -12.10 5.22 -6.51
C CYS A 22 -11.21 6.49 -6.34
N PRO A 23 -11.77 7.71 -6.43
CA PRO A 23 -10.98 8.94 -6.47
C PRO A 23 -10.25 9.29 -5.17
N VAL A 24 -10.64 8.64 -4.05
CA VAL A 24 -10.00 8.77 -2.74
C VAL A 24 -9.82 7.40 -2.10
N MET A 25 -8.68 7.18 -1.45
CA MET A 25 -8.49 6.00 -0.60
C MET A 25 -9.36 6.13 0.66
N SER A 26 -10.37 5.27 0.81
CA SER A 26 -11.36 5.39 1.88
C SER A 26 -11.77 4.04 2.47
N GLY A 27 -12.19 4.09 3.75
CA GLY A 27 -12.73 2.97 4.51
C GLY A 27 -14.23 3.18 4.74
N GLY A 28 -15.00 3.21 3.65
CA GLY A 28 -16.39 3.68 3.67
C GLY A 28 -16.48 5.20 3.79
N PRO A 29 -17.69 5.76 4.00
CA PRO A 29 -17.94 7.20 3.89
C PRO A 29 -17.33 8.04 5.03
N LYS A 30 -16.89 7.40 6.12
CA LYS A 30 -16.45 8.09 7.34
C LYS A 30 -14.93 8.30 7.40
N TYR A 31 -14.16 7.48 6.68
CA TYR A 31 -12.71 7.45 6.84
C TYR A 31 -12.03 7.63 5.49
N GLU A 32 -11.15 8.62 5.42
CA GLU A 32 -10.23 8.85 4.32
C GLU A 32 -8.82 8.55 4.80
N TYR A 33 -8.06 7.77 4.03
CA TYR A 33 -6.67 7.45 4.32
C TYR A 33 -5.77 8.31 3.44
N ARG A 34 -4.78 8.95 4.07
CA ARG A 34 -3.84 9.86 3.40
C ARG A 34 -2.45 9.27 3.44
N TRP A 35 -1.76 9.32 2.32
CA TRP A 35 -0.41 8.78 2.19
C TRP A 35 0.63 9.81 2.64
N GLN A 36 1.67 9.35 3.31
CA GLN A 36 2.83 10.15 3.64
C GLN A 36 4.08 9.27 3.57
N ASP A 37 5.13 9.80 2.95
CA ASP A 37 6.47 9.21 2.97
C ASP A 37 7.54 10.31 3.13
N GLU A 38 8.79 9.91 3.31
CA GLU A 38 9.90 10.85 3.49
C GLU A 38 10.42 11.44 2.16
N HIS A 39 9.95 10.92 1.03
CA HIS A 39 10.47 11.23 -0.30
C HIS A 39 9.58 12.23 -1.02
N LYS A 40 8.51 11.74 -1.66
CA LYS A 40 7.64 12.48 -2.57
C LYS A 40 6.47 13.12 -1.81
N TYR A 41 5.91 12.43 -0.82
CA TYR A 41 4.70 12.84 -0.10
C TYR A 41 5.03 13.21 1.35
N ARG A 42 5.79 14.29 1.54
CA ARG A 42 6.27 14.73 2.88
C ARG A 42 5.21 15.21 3.87
N LYS A 43 3.95 15.29 3.43
CA LYS A 43 2.78 15.64 4.25
C LYS A 43 1.64 14.68 3.91
N PRO A 44 0.68 14.44 4.82
CA PRO A 44 -0.47 13.58 4.54
C PRO A 44 -1.24 14.07 3.30
N THR A 45 -1.11 13.31 2.21
CA THR A 45 -1.61 13.67 0.89
C THR A 45 -2.78 12.75 0.52
N ALA A 46 -3.88 13.37 0.06
CA ALA A 46 -4.99 12.62 -0.49
C ALA A 46 -4.59 12.04 -1.84
N LEU A 47 -4.81 10.73 -2.01
CA LEU A 47 -4.56 10.01 -3.24
C LEU A 47 -5.79 9.19 -3.60
N SER A 48 -5.92 8.87 -4.88
CA SER A 48 -6.88 7.86 -5.32
C SER A 48 -6.54 6.51 -4.71
N ALA A 49 -7.55 5.65 -4.52
CA ALA A 49 -7.32 4.32 -3.97
C ALA A 49 -6.29 3.50 -4.76
N PRO A 50 -6.32 3.43 -6.12
CA PRO A 50 -5.31 2.66 -6.84
C PRO A 50 -3.89 3.21 -6.68
N GLN A 51 -3.72 4.53 -6.67
CA GLN A 51 -2.40 5.14 -6.43
C GLN A 51 -1.89 4.85 -5.01
N TYR A 52 -2.77 4.97 -4.01
CA TYR A 52 -2.44 4.64 -2.63
C TYR A 52 -2.01 3.17 -2.50
N MET A 53 -2.77 2.25 -3.08
CA MET A 53 -2.49 0.82 -3.01
C MET A 53 -1.17 0.46 -3.69
N ASN A 54 -0.84 1.06 -4.84
CA ASN A 54 0.46 0.85 -5.48
C ASN A 54 1.62 1.28 -4.56
N LEU A 55 1.55 2.50 -4.01
CA LEU A 55 2.58 2.98 -3.08
C LEU A 55 2.68 2.13 -1.82
N LEU A 56 1.56 1.66 -1.29
CA LEU A 56 1.52 0.78 -0.13
C LEU A 56 2.20 -0.56 -0.42
N MET A 57 1.91 -1.18 -1.55
CA MET A 57 2.51 -2.48 -1.91
C MET A 57 4.02 -2.35 -2.12
N ASP A 58 4.46 -1.32 -2.84
CA ASP A 58 5.89 -1.03 -3.05
C ASP A 58 6.59 -0.79 -1.70
N TRP A 59 5.95 -0.01 -0.80
CA TRP A 59 6.50 0.25 0.53
C TRP A 59 6.63 -1.04 1.35
N ILE A 60 5.60 -1.88 1.37
CA ILE A 60 5.63 -3.17 2.10
C ILE A 60 6.73 -4.07 1.53
N GLU A 61 6.88 -4.15 0.21
CA GLU A 61 7.93 -4.96 -0.43
C GLU A 61 9.33 -4.52 0.02
N VAL A 62 9.60 -3.21 0.06
CA VAL A 62 10.86 -2.67 0.60
C VAL A 62 11.07 -3.08 2.06
N GLN A 63 10.02 -3.03 2.89
CA GLN A 63 10.15 -3.43 4.29
C GLN A 63 10.42 -4.93 4.45
N ILE A 64 9.68 -5.78 3.73
CA ILE A 64 9.81 -7.24 3.83
C ILE A 64 11.19 -7.72 3.36
N ASN A 65 11.76 -7.06 2.36
CA ASN A 65 13.08 -7.37 1.83
C ASN A 65 14.23 -6.73 2.63
N ASN A 66 13.93 -5.93 3.67
CA ASN A 66 14.95 -5.32 4.50
C ASN A 66 15.39 -6.29 5.61
N GLU A 67 16.61 -6.82 5.51
CA GLU A 67 17.17 -7.77 6.47
C GLU A 67 17.39 -7.18 7.88
N ASP A 68 17.49 -5.86 8.02
CA ASP A 68 17.57 -5.20 9.34
C ASP A 68 16.21 -5.25 10.06
N ILE A 69 15.10 -5.34 9.31
CA ILE A 69 13.73 -5.42 9.85
C ILE A 69 13.27 -6.88 9.92
N PHE A 70 13.53 -7.66 8.88
CA PHE A 70 13.21 -9.09 8.76
C PHE A 70 14.48 -9.89 8.44
N PRO A 71 15.28 -10.24 9.46
CA PRO A 71 16.50 -11.01 9.27
C PRO A 71 16.22 -12.36 8.62
N THR A 72 16.94 -12.65 7.53
CA THR A 72 16.83 -13.89 6.75
C THR A 72 17.87 -14.93 7.16
N ASN A 73 18.96 -14.49 7.80
CA ASN A 73 19.99 -15.36 8.32
C ASN A 73 19.45 -16.12 9.52
N VAL A 74 19.28 -17.44 9.36
CA VAL A 74 19.16 -18.35 10.50
C VAL A 74 20.54 -18.38 11.17
N GLY A 75 20.58 -18.05 12.46
CA GLY A 75 21.79 -17.65 13.20
C GLY A 75 23.05 -18.48 12.95
N GLU A 76 24.20 -17.84 13.20
CA GLU A 76 25.45 -18.57 13.47
C GLU A 76 25.29 -19.56 14.64
#